data_AF-A0A401GGH1-F1
#
_entry.id   AF-A0A401GGH1-F1
#
_cell.length_a   1.000
_cell.length_b   1.000
_cell.length_c   1.000
_cell.angle_alpha   90.00
_cell.angle_beta   90.00
_cell.angle_gamma   90.00
#
_symmetry.space_group_name_H-M   'P 1'
#
loop_
_entity.id
_entity.type
_entity.pdbx_description
1 polymer ?
#
loop_
_entity_poly.entity_id
_entity_poly.type
_entity_poly.pdbx_seq_one_letter_code
_entity_poly.pdbx_strand_id
1 'polypeptide(L)'
;MSTNESTQPPRPQRKPSIDPQTADRLERYLNQRPDKHDLIDRNILKEDNVAPSLQAAKEKLQRSQLEDKLEHALQQRPKPEELVKGGILLDNEAPPS
;
A
#
# COMPACT_ATOMS: atom_id res chain seq x y z
N MET A 1 -30.41 -49.41 51.87
CA MET A 1 -30.64 -48.17 51.08
C MET A 1 -29.44 -47.26 51.30
N SER A 2 -28.52 -47.21 50.34
CA SER A 2 -27.41 -46.27 50.35
C SER A 2 -27.25 -45.74 48.94
N THR A 3 -27.66 -44.49 48.75
CA THR A 3 -27.59 -43.77 47.48
C THR A 3 -26.16 -43.28 47.29
N ASN A 4 -25.49 -43.81 46.27
CA ASN A 4 -24.15 -43.41 45.87
C ASN A 4 -24.24 -42.11 45.07
N GLU A 5 -23.98 -40.97 45.71
CA GLU A 5 -23.93 -39.66 45.04
C GLU A 5 -22.54 -39.51 44.38
N SER A 6 -22.45 -39.87 43.09
CA SER A 6 -21.24 -39.65 42.29
C SER A 6 -21.08 -38.17 41.97
N THR A 7 -20.36 -37.45 42.81
CA THR A 7 -19.92 -36.07 42.54
C THR A 7 -18.86 -36.07 41.44
N GLN A 8 -19.27 -35.93 40.17
CA GLN A 8 -18.33 -35.62 39.08
C GLN A 8 -17.93 -34.13 39.12
N PRO A 9 -16.64 -33.79 38.99
CA PRO A 9 -16.21 -32.40 38.90
C PRO A 9 -16.80 -31.71 37.65
N PRO A 10 -17.13 -30.41 37.72
CA PRO A 10 -17.74 -29.70 36.60
C PRO A 10 -16.80 -29.70 35.40
N ARG A 11 -17.31 -30.18 34.25
CA ARG A 11 -16.57 -30.18 32.99
C ARG A 11 -16.25 -28.73 32.59
N PRO A 12 -14.98 -28.36 32.31
CA PRO A 12 -14.63 -27.00 31.95
C PRO A 12 -15.32 -26.62 30.63
N GLN A 13 -16.26 -25.67 30.70
CA GLN A 13 -16.88 -25.12 29.51
C GLN A 13 -15.96 -24.07 28.89
N ARG A 14 -15.41 -24.37 27.71
CA ARG A 14 -14.62 -23.42 26.91
C ARG A 14 -15.58 -22.38 26.34
N LYS A 15 -15.71 -21.24 27.01
CA LYS A 15 -16.39 -20.07 26.42
C LYS A 15 -15.53 -19.57 25.25
N PRO A 16 -16.13 -19.13 24.14
CA PRO A 16 -15.37 -18.49 23.08
C PRO A 16 -14.63 -17.28 23.65
N SER A 17 -13.35 -17.12 23.28
CA SER A 17 -12.51 -16.01 23.76
C SER A 17 -12.91 -14.65 23.18
N ILE A 18 -13.83 -14.63 22.22
CA ILE A 18 -14.23 -13.46 21.45
C ILE A 18 -15.70 -13.18 21.73
N ASP A 19 -15.99 -11.90 21.98
CA ASP A 19 -17.33 -11.37 22.13
C ASP A 19 -18.15 -11.58 20.83
N PRO A 20 -19.38 -12.13 20.88
CA PRO A 20 -20.19 -12.39 19.70
C PRO A 20 -20.40 -11.16 18.80
N GLN A 21 -20.57 -9.97 19.36
CA GLN A 21 -20.75 -8.76 18.54
C GLN A 21 -19.48 -8.40 17.76
N THR A 22 -18.32 -8.72 18.31
CA THR A 22 -17.03 -8.51 17.63
C THR A 22 -16.88 -9.51 16.47
N ALA A 23 -17.32 -10.75 16.64
CA ALA A 23 -17.33 -11.75 15.58
C ALA A 23 -18.23 -11.30 14.40
N ASP A 24 -19.45 -10.84 14.70
CA ASP A 24 -20.40 -10.37 13.68
C ASP A 24 -19.85 -9.15 12.90
N ARG A 25 -19.18 -8.22 13.58
CA ARG A 25 -18.56 -7.05 12.93
C ARG A 25 -17.41 -7.47 12.03
N LEU A 26 -16.55 -8.39 12.49
CA LEU A 26 -15.43 -8.89 11.70
C LEU A 26 -15.91 -9.57 10.42
N GLU A 27 -16.94 -10.42 10.51
CA GLU A 27 -17.52 -11.09 9.34
C GLU A 27 -18.00 -10.08 8.29
N ARG A 28 -18.68 -9.02 8.71
CA ARG A 28 -19.11 -7.94 7.82
C ARG A 28 -17.93 -7.26 7.12
N TYR A 29 -16.85 -6.95 7.85
CA TYR A 29 -15.66 -6.33 7.25
C TYR A 29 -14.91 -7.26 6.30
N LEU A 30 -14.87 -8.56 6.60
CA LEU A 30 -14.24 -9.54 5.71
C LEU A 30 -15.03 -9.68 4.40
N ASN A 31 -16.36 -9.63 4.44
CA ASN A 31 -17.22 -9.66 3.25
C ASN A 31 -17.09 -8.39 2.38
N GLN A 32 -16.71 -7.25 2.97
CA GLN A 32 -16.51 -5.98 2.28
C GLN A 32 -15.04 -5.70 1.97
N ARG A 33 -14.15 -6.67 2.19
CA ARG A 33 -12.72 -6.50 1.99
C ARG A 33 -12.41 -6.25 0.50
N PRO A 34 -11.75 -5.14 0.14
CA PRO A 34 -11.33 -4.90 -1.24
C PRO A 34 -10.33 -5.95 -1.74
N ASP A 35 -10.34 -6.18 -3.05
CA ASP A 35 -9.41 -7.10 -3.68
C ASP A 35 -7.97 -6.56 -3.65
N LYS A 36 -7.00 -7.47 -3.79
CA LYS A 36 -5.58 -7.12 -3.79
C LYS A 36 -5.25 -6.09 -4.89
N HIS A 37 -5.83 -6.26 -6.08
CA HIS A 37 -5.60 -5.36 -7.21
C HIS A 37 -6.12 -3.96 -6.94
N ASP A 38 -7.32 -3.80 -6.36
CA ASP A 38 -7.85 -2.49 -5.98
C ASP A 38 -6.93 -1.74 -5.00
N LEU A 39 -6.29 -2.47 -4.07
CA LEU A 39 -5.34 -1.87 -3.13
C LEU A 39 -4.04 -1.44 -3.82
N ILE A 40 -3.61 -2.14 -4.87
CA ILE A 40 -2.46 -1.77 -5.69
C ILE A 40 -2.76 -0.52 -6.51
N ASP A 41 -3.91 -0.49 -7.19
CA ASP A 41 -4.33 0.63 -8.04
C ASP A 41 -4.48 1.91 -7.23
N ARG A 42 -4.96 1.79 -5.99
CA ARG A 42 -5.05 2.91 -5.04
C ARG A 42 -3.72 3.25 -4.36
N ASN A 43 -2.61 2.60 -4.75
CA ASN A 43 -1.27 2.76 -4.19
C ASN A 43 -1.20 2.54 -2.66
N ILE A 44 -2.10 1.72 -2.11
CA ILE A 44 -2.11 1.30 -0.70
C ILE A 44 -1.17 0.11 -0.51
N LEU A 45 -1.28 -0.89 -1.39
CA LEU A 45 -0.37 -2.03 -1.43
C LEU A 45 0.62 -1.84 -2.57
N LYS A 46 1.91 -2.05 -2.32
CA LYS A 46 2.92 -2.02 -3.39
C LYS A 46 2.90 -3.33 -4.16
N GLU A 47 2.85 -3.26 -5.48
CA GLU A 47 2.98 -4.42 -6.36
C GLU A 47 4.45 -4.82 -6.48
N ASP A 48 4.95 -5.56 -5.50
CA ASP A 48 6.36 -5.94 -5.46
C ASP A 48 6.59 -7.41 -5.13
N ASN A 49 7.57 -8.00 -5.83
CA ASN A 49 8.13 -9.32 -5.55
C ASN A 49 9.17 -9.31 -4.41
N VAL A 50 9.38 -8.15 -3.79
CA VAL A 50 10.37 -7.95 -2.73
C VAL A 50 9.73 -8.21 -1.38
N ALA A 51 10.49 -8.82 -0.46
CA ALA A 51 10.05 -9.09 0.90
C ALA A 51 9.50 -7.81 1.58
N PRO A 52 8.41 -7.89 2.37
CA PRO A 52 7.78 -6.72 2.99
C PRO A 52 8.74 -5.85 3.80
N SER A 53 9.73 -6.46 4.46
CA SER A 53 10.75 -5.77 5.25
C SER A 53 11.69 -4.89 4.43
N LEU A 54 11.85 -5.15 3.13
CA LEU A 54 12.79 -4.44 2.24
C LEU A 54 12.11 -3.43 1.31
N GLN A 55 10.78 -3.39 1.27
CA GLN A 55 10.03 -2.47 0.38
C GLN A 55 10.41 -1.00 0.62
N ALA A 56 10.52 -0.60 1.90
CA ALA A 56 10.91 0.77 2.25
C ALA A 56 12.33 1.13 1.75
N ALA A 57 13.27 0.19 1.85
CA ALA A 57 14.64 0.40 1.38
C ALA A 57 14.69 0.51 -0.17
N LYS A 58 13.91 -0.32 -0.87
CA LYS A 58 13.76 -0.24 -2.33
C LYS A 58 13.18 1.12 -2.75
N GLU A 59 12.10 1.56 -2.13
CA GLU A 59 11.46 2.84 -2.46
C GLU A 59 12.41 4.02 -2.25
N LYS A 60 13.16 4.01 -1.14
CA LYS A 60 14.20 5.01 -0.88
C LYS A 60 15.27 5.04 -1.97
N LEU A 61 15.74 3.87 -2.41
CA LEU A 61 16.72 3.77 -3.49
C LEU A 61 16.16 4.28 -4.82
N GLN A 62 14.94 3.85 -5.18
CA GLN A 62 14.27 4.29 -6.40
C GLN A 62 14.08 5.81 -6.43
N ARG A 63 13.71 6.40 -5.30
CA ARG A 63 13.57 7.84 -5.14
C ARG A 63 14.91 8.55 -5.35
N SER A 64 15.99 8.11 -4.68
CA SER A 64 17.33 8.71 -4.84
C SER A 64 17.79 8.64 -6.30
N GLN A 65 17.61 7.50 -6.96
CA GLN A 65 17.96 7.36 -8.38
C GLN A 65 17.15 8.29 -9.29
N LEU A 66 15.89 8.56 -8.95
CA LEU A 66 15.04 9.48 -9.70
C LEU A 66 15.48 10.92 -9.47
N GLU A 67 15.79 11.30 -8.22
CA GLU A 67 16.33 12.61 -7.87
C GLU A 67 17.62 12.90 -8.65
N ASP A 68 18.58 11.98 -8.66
CA ASP A 68 19.85 12.13 -9.40
C ASP A 68 19.62 12.28 -10.91
N LYS A 69 18.73 11.45 -11.49
CA LYS A 69 18.38 11.51 -12.91
C LYS A 69 17.71 12.84 -13.27
N LEU A 70 16.80 13.31 -12.42
CA LEU A 70 16.09 14.56 -12.61
C LEU A 70 17.05 15.75 -12.52
N GLU A 71 17.97 15.74 -11.55
CA GLU A 71 18.98 16.77 -11.41
C GLU A 71 19.83 16.90 -12.69
N HIS A 72 20.34 15.79 -13.20
CA HIS A 72 21.11 15.78 -14.44
C HIS A 72 20.29 16.29 -15.64
N ALA A 73 19.03 15.87 -15.76
CA ALA A 73 18.15 16.33 -16.83
C ALA A 73 17.84 17.84 -16.75
N LEU A 74 17.72 18.38 -15.53
CA LEU A 74 17.52 19.81 -15.31
C LEU A 74 18.77 20.63 -15.64
N GLN A 75 19.97 20.13 -15.32
CA GLN A 75 21.22 20.79 -15.69
C GLN A 75 21.40 20.89 -17.21
N GLN A 76 20.95 19.87 -17.95
CA GLN A 76 20.99 19.82 -19.42
C GLN A 76 19.70 20.32 -20.08
N ARG A 77 18.84 21.04 -19.33
CA ARG A 77 17.55 21.50 -19.86
C ARG A 77 17.76 22.52 -20.99
N PRO A 78 17.32 22.24 -22.22
CA PRO A 78 17.51 23.17 -23.35
C PRO A 78 16.69 24.44 -23.14
N LYS A 79 17.20 25.55 -23.67
CA LYS A 79 16.48 26.83 -23.63
C LYS A 79 15.30 26.82 -24.61
N PRO A 80 14.25 27.62 -24.37
CA PRO A 80 13.12 27.74 -25.30
C PRO A 80 13.56 28.08 -26.74
N GLU A 81 14.55 28.96 -26.89
CA GLU A 81 15.12 29.34 -28.20
C GLU A 81 15.73 28.15 -28.95
N GLU A 82 16.40 27.24 -28.23
CA GLU A 82 17.00 26.03 -28.81
C GLU A 82 15.91 25.06 -29.27
N LEU A 83 14.81 24.98 -28.52
CA LEU A 83 13.64 24.16 -28.89
C LEU A 83 12.91 24.72 -30.11
N VAL A 84 12.82 26.05 -30.24
CA VAL A 84 12.29 26.73 -31.43
C VAL A 84 13.15 26.43 -32.65
N LYS A 85 14.47 26.58 -32.53
CA LYS A 85 15.40 26.26 -33.61
C LYS A 85 15.33 24.78 -34.02
N GLY A 86 15.06 23.89 -33.06
CA GLY A 86 14.84 22.47 -33.30
C GLY A 86 13.47 22.12 -33.90
N GLY A 87 12.57 23.10 -34.07
CA GLY A 87 11.20 22.88 -34.57
C GLY A 87 10.30 22.12 -33.58
N ILE A 88 10.69 22.03 -32.31
CA ILE A 88 9.92 21.38 -31.24
C ILE A 88 8.91 22.36 -30.65
N LEU A 89 9.31 23.62 -30.47
CA LEU A 89 8.46 24.70 -29.96
C LEU A 89 8.15 25.69 -31.08
N LEU A 90 6.92 26.22 -31.12
CA LEU A 90 6.52 27.27 -32.06
C LEU A 90 6.85 28.65 -31.48
N ASP A 91 7.21 29.62 -32.33
CA ASP A 91 7.58 30.99 -31.92
C ASP A 91 6.51 31.67 -31.06
N ASN A 92 5.23 31.40 -31.34
CA ASN A 92 4.09 31.99 -30.65
C ASN A 92 3.79 31.36 -29.28
N GLU A 93 4.46 30.24 -28.96
CA GLU A 93 4.24 29.44 -27.74
C GLU A 93 5.43 29.54 -26.77
N ALA A 94 6.50 30.24 -27.16
CA ALA A 94 7.62 30.52 -26.29
C ALA A 94 7.17 31.39 -25.09
N PRO A 95 7.53 31.01 -23.84
CA PRO A 95 7.16 31.79 -22.67
C PRO A 95 7.76 33.21 -22.78
N PRO A 96 7.02 34.25 -22.35
CA PRO A 96 7.56 35.62 -22.36
C PRO A 96 8.81 35.70 -21.49
N SER A 97 9.82 36.42 -21.97
CA SER A 97 11.10 36.65 -21.27
C SER A 97 10.94 37.33 -19.92
#